data_AF-A0A5E4ICD4-F1
#
_entry.id   AF-A0A5E4ICD4-F1
#
_cell.length_a   1.000
_cell.length_b   1.000
_cell.length_c   1.000
_cell.angle_alpha   90.00
_cell.angle_beta   90.00
_cell.angle_gamma   90.00
#
_symmetry.space_group_name_H-M   'P 1'
#
loop_
_entity.id
_entity.type
_entity.pdbx_description
1 polymer ?
#
loop_
_entity_poly.entity_id
_entity_poly.type
_entity_poly.pdbx_seq_one_letter_code
_entity_poly.pdbx_strand_id
1 'polypeptide(L)' 'MTIIKLFNGKEFAGDIIEDRDSVLVLEDYSHVSRPKRVIPKGDIFSIDF' A
#
# COMPACT_ATOMS: atom_id res chain seq x y z
N MET A 1 -0.86 -10.32 4.64
CA MET A 1 0.28 -9.39 4.74
C MET A 1 0.74 -9.11 3.34
N THR A 2 0.38 -7.94 2.82
CA THR A 2 0.74 -7.49 1.48
C THR A 2 1.92 -6.53 1.55
N ILE A 3 2.87 -6.66 0.63
CA ILE A 3 3.97 -5.70 0.44
C ILE A 3 3.75 -4.98 -0.89
N ILE A 4 3.61 -3.65 -0.83
CA ILE A 4 3.45 -2.78 -2.00
C ILE A 4 4.76 -2.05 -2.23
N LYS A 5 5.37 -2.25 -3.39
CA LYS A 5 6.58 -1.55 -3.84
C LYS A 5 6.22 -0.47 -4.85
N LEU A 6 6.71 0.74 -4.63
CA LEU A 6 6.48 1.88 -5.52
C LEU A 6 7.67 2.11 -6.46
N PHE A 7 7.43 2.77 -7.60
CA PHE A 7 8.49 3.14 -8.56
C PHE A 7 9.57 4.05 -7.96
N ASN A 8 9.24 4.80 -6.89
CA ASN A 8 10.20 5.64 -6.19
C ASN A 8 11.08 4.87 -5.18
N GLY A 9 10.98 3.54 -5.13
CA GLY A 9 11.72 2.68 -4.22
C GLY A 9 11.17 2.60 -2.80
N LYS A 10 10.05 3.29 -2.49
CA LYS A 10 9.37 3.13 -1.20
C LYS A 10 8.59 1.81 -1.16
N GLU A 11 8.56 1.22 0.02
CA GLU A 11 7.82 -0.01 0.28
C GLU A 11 6.83 0.21 1.43
N PHE A 12 5.65 -0.39 1.31
CA PHE A 12 4.64 -0.40 2.36
C PHE A 12 4.23 -1.84 2.65
N ALA A 13 4.19 -2.20 3.93
CA ALA A 13 3.71 -3.49 4.38
C ALA A 13 2.40 -3.30 5.15
N GLY A 14 1.38 -4.06 4.81
CA GLY A 14 0.05 -3.89 5.40
C GLY A 14 -1.00 -4.76 4.74
N ASP A 15 -2.26 -4.52 5.06
CA ASP A 15 -3.37 -5.18 4.38
C ASP A 15 -4.17 -4.16 3.55
N ILE A 16 -4.57 -4.55 2.35
CA ILE A 16 -5.41 -3.74 1.47
C ILE A 16 -6.84 -3.79 2.02
N ILE A 17 -7.37 -2.62 2.41
CA ILE A 17 -8.70 -2.49 3.01
C ILE A 17 -9.72 -1.91 2.03
N GLU A 18 -9.28 -1.15 1.03
CA GLU A 18 -10.13 -0.68 -0.06
C GLU A 18 -9.36 -0.69 -1.38
N ASP A 19 -10.03 -1.15 -2.43
CA ASP A 19 -9.55 -1.09 -3.81
C ASP A 19 -10.50 -0.21 -4.62
N ARG A 20 -10.00 0.93 -5.09
CA ARG A 20 -10.76 1.90 -5.91
C ARG A 20 -10.14 1.97 -7.30
N ASP A 21 -10.84 2.55 -8.27
CA ASP A 21 -10.41 2.58 -9.67
C ASP A 21 -8.96 3.06 -9.87
N SER A 22 -8.54 4.13 -9.17
CA SER A 22 -7.21 4.75 -9.34
C SER A 22 -6.29 4.65 -8.12
N VAL A 23 -6.78 4.15 -6.98
CA VAL A 23 -6.02 4.12 -5.71
C VAL A 23 -6.26 2.84 -4.95
N LEU A 24 -5.26 2.41 -4.19
CA LEU A 24 -5.37 1.39 -3.14
C LEU A 24 -5.33 2.07 -1.78
N VAL A 25 -6.14 1.58 -0.84
CA VAL A 25 -6.07 1.99 0.57
C VAL A 25 -5.52 0.81 1.37
N LEU A 26 -4.42 1.05 2.06
CA LEU A 26 -3.70 0.06 2.87
C LEU A 26 -3.71 0.47 4.34
N GLU A 27 -3.93 -0.48 5.24
CA GLU A 27 -3.64 -0.33 6.66
C GLU A 27 -2.15 -0.64 6.92
N ASP A 28 -1.35 0.38 7.25
CA ASP A 28 0.11 0.29 7.32
C ASP A 28 0.61 -0.34 8.63
N TYR A 29 1.21 -1.52 8.54
CA TYR A 29 1.73 -2.27 9.68
C TYR A 29 3.12 -1.82 10.15
N SER A 30 3.76 -0.88 9.44
CA SER A 30 5.03 -0.30 9.89
C SER A 30 4.87 0.61 11.12
N HIS A 31 3.64 0.94 11.52
CA HIS A 31 3.36 1.79 12.67
C HIS A 31 2.32 1.16 13.62
N VAL A 32 2.52 1.32 14.94
CA VAL A 32 1.63 0.73 15.97
C VAL A 32 0.19 1.22 15.84
N SER A 33 -0.01 2.47 15.40
CA SER A 33 -1.33 3.06 15.18
C SER A 33 -2.02 2.63 13.88
N ARG A 34 -1.36 1.80 13.07
CA ARG A 34 -1.88 1.26 11.81
C ARG A 34 -2.57 2.30 10.91
N PRO A 35 -1.88 3.39 10.54
CA PRO A 35 -2.51 4.46 9.79
C PRO A 35 -2.96 3.96 8.41
N LYS A 36 -4.11 4.45 7.96
CA LYS A 36 -4.56 4.22 6.57
C LYS A 36 -3.70 5.04 5.62
N ARG A 37 -3.16 4.40 4.58
CA ARG A 37 -2.45 5.05 3.48
C ARG A 37 -3.22 4.88 2.19
N VAL A 38 -3.30 5.97 1.44
CA VAL A 38 -3.83 5.97 0.08
C VAL A 38 -2.65 5.96 -0.88
N ILE A 39 -2.58 4.97 -1.76
CA ILE A 39 -1.51 4.75 -2.72
C ILE A 39 -2.11 4.81 -4.13
N PRO A 40 -1.70 5.75 -4.98
CA PRO A 40 -2.10 5.75 -6.40
C PRO A 40 -1.62 4.49 -7.10
N LYS A 41 -2.50 3.80 -7.83
CA LYS A 41 -2.14 2.58 -8.57
C LYS A 41 -1.06 2.82 -9.62
N GLY A 42 -1.02 4.03 -10.21
CA GLY A 42 0.01 4.43 -11.17
C GLY A 42 1.42 4.52 -10.55
N ASP A 43 1.53 4.64 -9.23
CA ASP A 43 2.81 4.69 -8.53
C ASP A 43 3.32 3.30 -8.12
N ILE A 44 2.50 2.27 -8.26
CA ILE A 44 2.79 0.90 -7.83
C ILE A 44 3.63 0.20 -8.90
N PHE A 45 4.81 -0.26 -8.48
CA PHE A 45 5.68 -1.10 -9.28
C PHE A 45 5.29 -2.59 -9.16
N SER A 46 5.09 -3.08 -7.93
CA SER A 46 4.69 -4.47 -7.67
C SER A 46 3.91 -4.62 -6.36
N ILE A 47 3.17 -5.72 -6.26
CA ILE A 47 2.43 -6.14 -5.06
C ILE A 47 2.77 -7.61 -4.79
N ASP A 48 3.32 -7.89 -3.60
CA ASP A 48 3.65 -9.23 -3.11
C ASP A 48 2.66 -9.64 -2.00
N PHE A 49 2.27 -10.92 -1.94
CA PHE A 49 1.27 -11.47 -0.99
C PHE A 49 1.86 -12.49 -0.01
#